data_AF-A0A1C5N6U9-F1
#
_entry.id   AF-A0A1C5N6U9-F1
#
_cell.length_a   1.000
_cell.length_b   1.000
_cell.length_c   1.000
_cell.angle_alpha   90.00
_cell.angle_beta   90.00
_cell.angle_gamma   90.00
#
_symmetry.space_group_name_H-M   'P 1'
#
loop_
_entity.id
_entity.type
_entity.pdbx_description
1 polymer ?
#
loop_
_entity_poly.entity_id
_entity_poly.type
_entity_poly.pdbx_seq_one_letter_code
_entity_poly.pdbx_strand_id
1 'polypeptide(L)'
;MIKKLILCLFLLAGGVAASAQCGAVNDAIKPGETLSYELKFNWKFVWINAGWAKMTVNETKYKGMPCLKTDLQSYTNKKIDFFFKMRDTLTCITSEDLVPLYFRKGAEEGKRYTVDEVHFSYQNGKCIVDQQRTLRGNTDKHHDEMPVCVYDMLSILLQARSYDPADYRPGQKILFSMATGREVEKQTLIYRRKENYKAENGITYRCLVFSLVEYVGEEKKEKEVITFYITDDRNHLPVRLDMYLNFGSAKAFLTDIKGNRHPLTSIVKK
;
A
#
# COMPACT_ATOMS: atom_id res chain seq x y z
N MET A 1 -58.14 44.42 8.53
CA MET A 1 -58.36 43.37 9.54
C MET A 1 -58.13 42.01 8.89
N ILE A 2 -57.30 41.15 9.52
CA ILE A 2 -57.32 39.67 9.40
C ILE A 2 -56.85 39.16 8.00
N LYS A 3 -55.74 38.43 7.81
CA LYS A 3 -55.38 37.11 8.37
C LYS A 3 -53.96 36.68 7.90
N LYS A 4 -53.14 36.22 8.85
CA LYS A 4 -52.30 34.99 8.84
C LYS A 4 -51.16 34.81 7.82
N LEU A 5 -49.93 34.98 8.34
CA LEU A 5 -48.88 33.95 8.52
C LEU A 5 -49.03 32.63 7.72
N ILE A 6 -48.12 32.36 6.78
CA ILE A 6 -47.66 31.07 6.19
C ILE A 6 -46.35 31.46 5.46
N LEU A 7 -45.21 30.78 5.48
CA LEU A 7 -44.63 29.65 6.19
C LEU A 7 -43.19 29.61 5.64
N CYS A 8 -42.21 29.38 6.50
CA CYS A 8 -40.83 29.06 6.13
C CYS A 8 -40.74 27.95 5.07
N LEU A 9 -39.52 27.83 4.54
CA LEU A 9 -38.88 26.56 4.15
C LEU A 9 -38.89 26.24 2.64
N PHE A 10 -37.89 26.76 1.93
CA PHE A 10 -37.20 26.00 0.88
C PHE A 10 -35.71 26.38 0.86
N LEU A 11 -35.05 26.24 2.02
CA LEU A 11 -33.64 25.86 2.04
C LEU A 11 -33.61 24.36 1.71
N LEU A 12 -33.69 24.05 0.41
CA LEU A 12 -33.20 22.80 -0.12
C LEU A 12 -31.68 22.82 0.08
N ALA A 13 -31.26 22.53 1.31
CA ALA A 13 -29.98 21.93 1.57
C ALA A 13 -30.03 20.58 0.84
N GLY A 14 -29.63 20.60 -0.43
CA GLY A 14 -29.20 19.41 -1.12
C GLY A 14 -28.07 18.83 -0.28
N GLY A 15 -28.42 17.86 0.57
CA GLY A 15 -27.45 17.03 1.24
C GLY A 15 -26.65 16.38 0.14
N VAL A 16 -25.46 16.93 -0.12
CA VAL A 16 -24.44 16.23 -0.87
C VAL A 16 -24.14 15.03 0.00
N ALA A 17 -24.75 13.89 -0.32
CA ALA A 17 -24.28 12.62 0.17
C ALA A 17 -22.84 12.55 -0.34
N ALA A 18 -21.88 12.89 0.53
CA ALA A 18 -20.48 12.66 0.29
C ALA A 18 -20.33 11.15 0.22
N SER A 19 -20.52 10.58 -0.96
CA SER A 19 -20.08 9.24 -1.26
C SER A 19 -18.58 9.22 -0.97
N ALA A 20 -18.12 8.32 -0.12
CA ALA A 20 -16.70 8.04 0.00
C ALA A 20 -16.21 7.58 -1.38
N GLN A 21 -15.74 8.51 -2.21
CA GLN A 21 -15.02 8.19 -3.44
C GLN A 21 -13.66 7.69 -3.00
N CYS A 22 -13.54 6.37 -2.85
CA CYS A 22 -12.29 5.71 -2.48
C CYS A 22 -11.25 5.69 -3.60
N GLY A 23 -11.54 6.37 -4.71
CA GLY A 23 -10.63 6.54 -5.83
C GLY A 23 -9.72 7.74 -5.62
N ALA A 24 -8.63 7.74 -6.38
CA ALA A 24 -7.78 8.90 -6.58
C ALA A 24 -7.56 9.07 -8.07
N VAL A 25 -7.30 10.31 -8.51
CA VAL A 25 -6.83 10.53 -9.87
C VAL A 25 -5.52 9.76 -10.04
N ASN A 26 -5.49 8.79 -10.94
CA ASN A 26 -4.26 8.06 -11.23
C ASN A 26 -3.30 8.98 -12.00
N ASP A 27 -2.32 9.56 -11.31
CA ASP A 27 -1.28 10.38 -11.93
C ASP A 27 0.03 9.59 -12.13
N ALA A 28 0.36 8.66 -11.24
CA ALA A 28 1.70 8.08 -11.19
C ALA A 28 1.87 6.76 -11.95
N ILE A 29 0.79 6.03 -12.23
CA ILE A 29 0.87 4.62 -12.63
C ILE A 29 0.34 4.43 -14.05
N LYS A 30 1.04 3.62 -14.83
CA LYS A 30 0.56 3.11 -16.11
C LYS A 30 0.80 1.61 -16.23
N PRO A 31 -0.03 0.88 -17.01
CA PRO A 31 0.26 -0.49 -17.38
C PRO A 31 1.63 -0.66 -18.06
N GLY A 32 2.26 -1.82 -17.85
CA GLY A 32 3.60 -2.14 -18.31
C GLY A 32 4.71 -1.73 -17.33
N GLU A 33 4.37 -1.10 -16.20
CA GLU A 33 5.36 -0.77 -15.16
C GLU A 33 5.89 -2.04 -14.49
N THR A 34 7.20 -2.13 -14.31
CA THR A 34 7.89 -3.17 -13.57
C THR A 34 8.95 -2.56 -12.67
N LEU A 35 8.88 -2.85 -11.37
CA LEU A 35 9.88 -2.49 -10.38
C LEU A 35 10.52 -3.76 -9.82
N SER A 36 11.85 -3.85 -9.87
CA SER A 36 12.60 -4.99 -9.34
C SER A 36 13.40 -4.59 -8.12
N TYR A 37 13.49 -5.49 -7.14
CA TYR A 37 14.13 -5.23 -5.86
C TYR A 37 15.07 -6.36 -5.45
N GLU A 38 16.19 -6.01 -4.85
CA GLU A 38 17.03 -6.92 -4.08
C GLU A 38 16.60 -6.88 -2.60
N LEU A 39 16.40 -8.05 -2.00
CA LEU A 39 16.09 -8.18 -0.58
C LEU A 39 17.36 -8.50 0.19
N LYS A 40 17.66 -7.75 1.26
CA LYS A 40 18.74 -8.06 2.20
C LYS A 40 18.15 -8.25 3.59
N PHE A 41 18.60 -9.27 4.31
CA PHE A 41 18.20 -9.54 5.70
C PHE A 41 19.40 -9.32 6.61
N ASN A 42 19.20 -8.65 7.73
CA ASN A 42 20.22 -8.48 8.75
C ASN A 42 20.16 -9.64 9.74
N TRP A 43 21.18 -10.49 9.70
CA TRP A 43 21.35 -11.54 10.70
C TRP A 43 22.46 -11.12 11.67
N LYS A 44 22.07 -10.77 12.92
CA LYS A 44 22.96 -10.23 13.96
C LYS A 44 23.70 -8.97 13.48
N PHE A 45 24.89 -9.12 12.89
CA PHE A 45 25.77 -8.03 12.45
C PHE A 45 26.08 -8.05 10.94
N VAL A 46 25.55 -9.01 10.19
CA VAL A 46 25.87 -9.19 8.76
C VAL A 46 24.61 -9.06 7.91
N TRP A 47 24.69 -8.20 6.89
CA TRP A 47 23.68 -8.11 5.84
C TRP A 47 23.90 -9.20 4.81
N ILE A 48 22.90 -10.06 4.64
CA ILE A 48 22.94 -11.17 3.70
C ILE A 48 21.92 -10.92 2.61
N ASN A 49 22.29 -11.13 1.34
CA ASN A 49 21.32 -11.14 0.25
C ASN A 49 20.31 -12.27 0.49
N ALA A 50 19.08 -11.85 0.76
CA ALA A 50 17.98 -12.70 1.15
C ALA A 50 17.21 -13.25 -0.05
N GLY A 51 17.16 -12.49 -1.14
CA GLY A 51 16.26 -12.79 -2.24
C GLY A 51 15.99 -11.60 -3.17
N TRP A 52 14.87 -11.67 -3.87
CA TRP A 52 14.39 -10.63 -4.76
C TRP A 52 12.89 -10.42 -4.61
N ALA A 53 12.43 -9.23 -4.99
CA ALA A 53 11.01 -8.97 -5.19
C ALA A 53 10.78 -8.27 -6.54
N LYS A 54 9.61 -8.47 -7.13
CA LYS A 54 9.22 -7.87 -8.40
C LYS A 54 7.76 -7.45 -8.35
N MET A 55 7.52 -6.17 -8.59
CA MET A 55 6.19 -5.61 -8.74
C MET A 55 5.93 -5.34 -10.22
N THR A 56 4.74 -5.71 -10.72
CA THR A 56 4.31 -5.42 -12.09
C THR A 56 2.89 -4.89 -12.11
N VAL A 57 2.63 -3.87 -12.92
CA VAL A 57 1.28 -3.34 -13.16
C VAL A 57 0.88 -3.60 -14.61
N ASN A 58 -0.25 -4.25 -14.83
CA ASN A 58 -0.75 -4.59 -16.16
C ASN A 58 -2.26 -4.27 -16.27
N GLU A 59 -2.75 -4.18 -17.51
CA GLU A 59 -4.19 -4.11 -17.76
C GLU A 59 -4.85 -5.46 -17.45
N THR A 60 -6.09 -5.40 -16.97
CA THR A 60 -6.94 -6.57 -16.80
C THR A 60 -8.40 -6.19 -17.02
N LYS A 61 -9.29 -7.19 -17.01
CA LYS A 61 -10.73 -6.97 -16.89
C LYS A 61 -11.22 -7.63 -15.61
N TYR A 62 -12.00 -6.89 -14.82
CA TYR A 62 -12.66 -7.42 -13.63
C TYR A 62 -14.15 -7.20 -13.73
N LYS A 63 -14.94 -8.28 -13.70
CA LYS A 63 -16.40 -8.26 -13.93
C LYS A 63 -16.79 -7.48 -15.19
N GLY A 64 -16.00 -7.60 -16.25
CA GLY A 64 -16.21 -6.94 -17.54
C GLY A 64 -15.67 -5.51 -17.67
N MET A 65 -15.23 -4.88 -16.57
CA MET A 65 -14.70 -3.51 -16.56
C MET A 65 -13.17 -3.49 -16.75
N PRO A 66 -12.60 -2.57 -17.55
CA PRO A 66 -11.16 -2.32 -17.59
C PRO A 66 -10.62 -1.93 -16.21
N CYS A 67 -9.50 -2.54 -15.81
CA CYS A 67 -8.91 -2.41 -14.49
C CYS A 67 -7.39 -2.51 -14.58
N LEU A 68 -6.71 -2.12 -13.49
CA LEU A 68 -5.28 -2.38 -13.29
C LEU A 68 -5.10 -3.60 -12.40
N LYS A 69 -4.25 -4.53 -12.82
CA LYS A 69 -3.75 -5.65 -12.01
C LYS A 69 -2.32 -5.37 -11.58
N THR A 70 -2.09 -5.33 -10.28
CA THR A 70 -0.75 -5.23 -9.70
C THR A 70 -0.39 -6.56 -9.06
N ASP A 71 0.70 -7.17 -9.51
CA ASP A 71 1.28 -8.36 -8.91
C ASP A 71 2.58 -8.00 -8.21
N LEU A 72 2.77 -8.46 -6.97
CA LEU A 72 4.03 -8.37 -6.23
C LEU A 72 4.47 -9.79 -5.85
N GLN A 73 5.63 -10.18 -6.37
CA GLN A 73 6.26 -11.47 -6.11
C GLN A 73 7.50 -11.28 -5.25
N SER A 74 7.68 -12.10 -4.23
CA SER A 74 8.85 -12.06 -3.35
C SER A 74 9.39 -13.46 -3.11
N TYR A 75 10.69 -13.63 -3.33
CA TYR A 75 11.35 -14.94 -3.35
C TYR A 75 12.66 -14.87 -2.58
N THR A 76 12.86 -15.75 -1.61
CA THR A 76 14.18 -15.96 -0.99
C THR A 76 15.10 -16.82 -1.86
N ASN A 77 16.40 -16.61 -1.74
CA ASN A 77 17.41 -17.40 -2.44
C ASN A 77 17.59 -18.79 -1.78
N LYS A 78 18.00 -19.79 -2.56
CA LYS A 78 18.20 -21.18 -2.10
C LYS A 78 19.09 -21.31 -0.85
N LYS A 79 20.10 -20.45 -0.69
CA LYS A 79 20.98 -20.44 0.49
C LYS A 79 20.25 -20.05 1.77
N ILE A 80 19.23 -19.21 1.65
CA ILE A 80 18.44 -18.68 2.77
C ILE A 80 17.21 -19.54 3.04
N ASP A 81 16.69 -20.24 2.03
CA ASP A 81 15.57 -21.17 2.17
C ASP A 81 15.77 -22.24 3.26
N PHE A 82 17.02 -22.62 3.54
CA PHE A 82 17.34 -23.55 4.63
C PHE A 82 16.94 -23.01 6.01
N PHE A 83 17.02 -21.70 6.22
CA PHE A 83 16.67 -21.05 7.48
C PHE A 83 15.27 -20.46 7.46
N PHE A 84 14.88 -19.79 6.36
CA PHE A 84 13.56 -19.21 6.17
C PHE A 84 13.23 -19.09 4.69
N LYS A 85 12.41 -20.02 4.17
CA LYS A 85 11.86 -19.95 2.82
C LYS A 85 10.71 -18.95 2.77
N MET A 86 10.71 -18.03 1.81
CA MET A 86 9.60 -17.13 1.51
C MET A 86 9.30 -17.19 0.02
N ARG A 87 8.05 -17.51 -0.34
CA ARG A 87 7.52 -17.48 -1.71
C ARG A 87 6.14 -16.85 -1.67
N ASP A 88 6.14 -15.54 -1.78
CA ASP A 88 4.93 -14.75 -1.64
C ASP A 88 4.50 -14.21 -3.00
N THR A 89 3.20 -14.27 -3.25
CA THR A 89 2.57 -13.65 -4.41
C THR A 89 1.33 -12.90 -3.95
N LEU A 90 1.37 -11.61 -4.14
CA LEU A 90 0.28 -10.71 -3.88
C LEU A 90 -0.26 -10.22 -5.20
N THR A 91 -1.58 -10.21 -5.33
CA THR A 91 -2.30 -9.71 -6.49
C THR A 91 -3.36 -8.75 -6.00
N CYS A 92 -3.36 -7.54 -6.55
CA CYS A 92 -4.39 -6.54 -6.32
C CYS A 92 -5.01 -6.16 -7.66
N ILE A 93 -6.32 -5.96 -7.67
CA ILE A 93 -7.07 -5.39 -8.78
C ILE A 93 -7.69 -4.09 -8.31
N THR A 94 -7.42 -3.02 -9.06
CA THR A 94 -8.00 -1.69 -8.85
C THR A 94 -8.71 -1.22 -10.12
N SER A 95 -9.65 -0.29 -9.98
CA SER A 95 -10.13 0.48 -11.14
C SER A 95 -9.01 1.36 -11.72
N GLU A 96 -9.25 1.99 -12.87
CA GLU A 96 -8.32 2.97 -13.44
C GLU A 96 -8.10 4.19 -12.52
N ASP A 97 -9.09 4.50 -11.67
CA ASP A 97 -9.05 5.52 -10.60
C ASP A 97 -8.53 4.97 -9.26
N LEU A 98 -7.80 3.86 -9.29
CA LEU A 98 -7.13 3.25 -8.12
C LEU A 98 -8.07 2.80 -6.99
N VAL A 99 -9.36 2.61 -7.26
CA VAL A 99 -10.33 2.07 -6.29
C VAL A 99 -10.06 0.57 -6.13
N PRO A 100 -9.82 0.04 -4.91
CA PRO A 100 -9.61 -1.40 -4.72
C PRO A 100 -10.87 -2.20 -5.02
N LEU A 101 -10.71 -3.34 -5.70
CA LEU A 101 -11.80 -4.24 -6.08
C LEU A 101 -11.57 -5.66 -5.57
N TYR A 102 -10.31 -6.11 -5.60
CA TYR A 102 -9.92 -7.44 -5.15
C TYR A 102 -8.46 -7.47 -4.72
N PHE A 103 -8.18 -8.22 -3.66
CA PHE A 103 -6.84 -8.52 -3.21
C PHE A 103 -6.70 -10.00 -2.89
N ARG A 104 -5.53 -10.56 -3.19
CA ARG A 104 -5.12 -11.89 -2.78
C ARG A 104 -3.65 -11.92 -2.41
N LYS A 105 -3.31 -12.49 -1.25
CA LYS A 105 -1.94 -12.80 -0.85
C LYS A 105 -1.81 -14.31 -0.63
N GLY A 106 -1.05 -14.99 -1.48
CA GLY A 106 -0.55 -16.33 -1.19
C GLY A 106 0.86 -16.24 -0.62
N ALA A 107 1.07 -16.70 0.60
CA ALA A 107 2.36 -16.65 1.28
C ALA A 107 2.81 -18.03 1.72
N GLU A 108 3.95 -18.48 1.19
CA GLU A 108 4.65 -19.68 1.64
C GLU A 108 5.87 -19.25 2.48
N GLU A 109 5.70 -19.25 3.79
CA GLU A 109 6.70 -18.82 4.77
C GLU A 109 7.10 -20.02 5.64
N GLY A 110 8.33 -20.51 5.45
CA GLY A 110 8.84 -21.72 6.08
C GLY A 110 8.02 -22.96 5.69
N LYS A 111 7.29 -23.55 6.64
CA LYS A 111 6.39 -24.70 6.43
C LYS A 111 4.91 -24.30 6.37
N ARG A 112 4.62 -23.00 6.38
CA ARG A 112 3.27 -22.47 6.44
C ARG A 112 2.89 -21.92 5.08
N TYR A 113 1.72 -22.32 4.61
CA TYR A 113 1.07 -21.70 3.47
C TYR A 113 -0.24 -21.06 3.91
N THR A 114 -0.37 -19.76 3.66
CA THR A 114 -1.58 -18.98 3.93
C THR A 114 -2.06 -18.30 2.66
N VAL A 115 -3.38 -18.23 2.51
CA VAL A 115 -4.03 -17.45 1.46
C VAL A 115 -4.95 -16.45 2.12
N ASP A 116 -4.68 -15.17 1.92
CA ASP A 116 -5.58 -14.09 2.30
C ASP A 116 -6.28 -13.59 1.05
N GLU A 117 -7.59 -13.38 1.13
CA GLU A 117 -8.39 -12.82 0.05
C GLU A 117 -9.32 -11.75 0.58
N VAL A 118 -9.50 -10.70 -0.21
CA VAL A 118 -10.39 -9.59 0.12
C VAL A 118 -11.14 -9.18 -1.14
N HIS A 119 -12.47 -9.09 -1.03
CA HIS A 119 -13.34 -8.48 -2.02
C HIS A 119 -13.84 -7.15 -1.49
N PHE A 120 -13.68 -6.11 -2.30
CA PHE A 120 -14.16 -4.77 -1.97
C PHE A 120 -15.40 -4.47 -2.80
N SER A 121 -16.42 -3.91 -2.15
CA SER A 121 -17.57 -3.33 -2.84
C SER A 121 -18.02 -2.05 -2.15
N TYR A 122 -18.81 -1.24 -2.85
CA TYR A 122 -19.18 0.09 -2.40
C TYR A 122 -20.68 0.29 -2.57
N GLN A 123 -21.38 0.49 -1.46
CA GLN A 123 -22.84 0.64 -1.45
C GLN A 123 -23.24 1.62 -0.36
N ASN A 124 -24.22 2.48 -0.65
CA ASN A 124 -24.76 3.44 0.31
C ASN A 124 -23.69 4.32 1.00
N GLY A 125 -22.63 4.68 0.27
CA GLY A 125 -21.51 5.48 0.78
C GLY A 125 -20.55 4.74 1.73
N LYS A 126 -20.71 3.42 1.90
CA LYS A 126 -19.80 2.58 2.70
C LYS A 126 -18.89 1.73 1.81
N CYS A 127 -17.71 1.43 2.32
CA CYS A 127 -16.83 0.39 1.81
C CYS A 127 -17.17 -0.93 2.52
N ILE A 128 -17.57 -1.92 1.74
CA ILE A 128 -17.85 -3.28 2.19
C ILE A 128 -16.62 -4.13 1.91
N VAL A 129 -16.14 -4.83 2.93
CA VAL A 129 -14.92 -5.64 2.90
C VAL A 129 -15.26 -7.07 3.30
N ASP A 130 -15.38 -7.93 2.29
CA ASP A 130 -15.51 -9.37 2.50
C ASP A 130 -14.12 -10.00 2.45
N GLN A 131 -13.59 -10.42 3.59
CA GLN A 131 -12.22 -10.92 3.71
C GLN A 131 -12.16 -12.31 4.31
N GLN A 132 -11.14 -13.07 3.92
CA GLN A 132 -10.92 -14.42 4.43
C GLN A 132 -9.44 -14.77 4.50
N ARG A 133 -9.10 -15.66 5.44
CA ARG A 133 -7.78 -16.30 5.53
C ARG A 133 -7.93 -17.81 5.52
N THR A 134 -7.29 -18.46 4.57
CA THR A 134 -7.14 -19.92 4.52
C THR A 134 -5.77 -20.33 5.03
N LEU A 135 -5.73 -21.25 6.00
CA LEU A 135 -4.53 -21.89 6.52
C LEU A 135 -4.75 -23.40 6.59
N ARG A 136 -3.94 -24.18 5.87
CA ARG A 136 -4.01 -25.66 5.86
C ARG A 136 -5.42 -26.18 5.56
N GLY A 137 -6.13 -25.53 4.65
CA GLY A 137 -7.50 -25.89 4.23
C GLY A 137 -8.62 -25.31 5.11
N ASN A 138 -8.31 -24.81 6.31
CA ASN A 138 -9.29 -24.14 7.16
C ASN A 138 -9.41 -22.68 6.74
N THR A 139 -10.62 -22.22 6.46
CA THR A 139 -10.90 -20.85 6.01
C THR A 139 -11.73 -20.12 7.05
N ASP A 140 -11.23 -18.98 7.50
CA ASP A 140 -11.93 -18.06 8.40
C ASP A 140 -12.41 -16.84 7.61
N LYS A 141 -13.66 -16.43 7.78
CA LYS A 141 -14.31 -15.38 6.97
C LYS A 141 -14.80 -14.24 7.86
N HIS A 142 -14.62 -13.03 7.37
CA HIS A 142 -15.04 -11.81 8.05
C HIS A 142 -15.70 -10.84 7.07
N HIS A 143 -16.63 -10.06 7.59
CA HIS A 143 -17.37 -9.06 6.84
C HIS A 143 -17.34 -7.76 7.63
N ASP A 144 -16.86 -6.69 7.00
CA ASP A 144 -16.77 -5.37 7.60
C ASP A 144 -17.47 -4.33 6.70
N GLU A 145 -18.25 -3.43 7.31
CA GLU A 145 -18.81 -2.26 6.65
C GLU A 145 -18.22 -0.98 7.24
N MET A 146 -17.47 -0.25 6.43
CA MET A 146 -16.75 0.93 6.89
C MET A 146 -17.31 2.20 6.24
N PRO A 147 -17.55 3.28 7.02
CA PRO A 147 -17.91 4.59 6.46
C PRO A 147 -16.71 5.32 5.84
N VAL A 148 -15.53 4.69 5.88
CA VAL A 148 -14.27 5.18 5.32
C VAL A 148 -13.75 4.17 4.31
N CYS A 149 -12.85 4.62 3.46
CA CYS A 149 -12.19 3.75 2.49
C CYS A 149 -11.24 2.77 3.18
N VAL A 150 -11.30 1.52 2.74
CA VAL A 150 -10.41 0.45 3.17
C VAL A 150 -9.58 0.02 1.97
N TYR A 151 -8.30 -0.22 2.22
CA TYR A 151 -7.34 -0.62 1.21
C TYR A 151 -6.68 -1.94 1.57
N ASP A 152 -6.07 -2.59 0.60
CA ASP A 152 -5.06 -3.61 0.84
C ASP A 152 -3.66 -2.98 0.71
N MET A 153 -2.61 -3.74 1.04
CA MET A 153 -1.24 -3.24 1.05
C MET A 153 -0.73 -2.77 -0.33
N LEU A 154 -1.24 -3.33 -1.43
CA LEU A 154 -0.86 -2.88 -2.78
C LEU A 154 -1.74 -1.72 -3.23
N SER A 155 -3.06 -1.75 -3.01
CA SER A 155 -3.92 -0.63 -3.43
C SER A 155 -3.58 0.67 -2.69
N ILE A 156 -3.26 0.62 -1.39
CA ILE A 156 -2.82 1.83 -0.68
C ILE A 156 -1.48 2.34 -1.21
N LEU A 157 -0.56 1.44 -1.58
CA LEU A 157 0.70 1.81 -2.20
C LEU A 157 0.47 2.52 -3.54
N LEU A 158 -0.42 2.00 -4.38
CA LEU A 158 -0.75 2.62 -5.67
C LEU A 158 -1.40 3.99 -5.48
N GLN A 159 -2.36 4.09 -4.57
CA GLN A 159 -3.06 5.34 -4.30
C GLN A 159 -2.13 6.41 -3.74
N ALA A 160 -1.28 6.04 -2.77
CA ALA A 160 -0.31 6.95 -2.16
C ALA A 160 0.66 7.55 -3.19
N ARG A 161 0.95 6.84 -4.28
CA ARG A 161 1.79 7.35 -5.37
C ARG A 161 1.14 8.48 -6.17
N SER A 162 -0.17 8.68 -6.07
CA SER A 162 -0.85 9.78 -6.77
C SER A 162 -1.19 10.96 -5.85
N TYR A 163 -0.71 10.97 -4.60
CA TYR A 163 -0.87 12.13 -3.70
C TYR A 163 0.22 13.17 -3.93
N ASP A 164 -0.16 14.44 -3.80
CA ASP A 164 0.77 15.57 -3.84
C ASP A 164 1.40 15.78 -2.46
N PRO A 165 2.72 15.60 -2.32
CA PRO A 165 3.42 15.79 -1.04
C PRO A 165 3.82 17.26 -0.79
N ALA A 166 3.46 18.22 -1.66
CA ALA A 166 3.90 19.62 -1.56
C ALA A 166 3.61 20.26 -0.19
N ASP A 167 2.46 19.94 0.41
CA ASP A 167 2.02 20.50 1.69
C ASP A 167 2.42 19.66 2.91
N TYR A 168 3.13 18.54 2.72
CA TYR A 168 3.49 17.65 3.82
C TYR A 168 4.53 18.27 4.74
N ARG A 169 4.24 18.24 6.04
CA ARG A 169 5.12 18.73 7.10
C ARG A 169 5.69 17.58 7.92
N PRO A 170 6.99 17.58 8.28
CA PRO A 170 7.56 16.59 9.18
C PRO A 170 6.68 16.37 10.43
N GLY A 171 6.38 15.11 10.74
CA GLY A 171 5.50 14.71 11.84
C GLY A 171 4.01 14.62 11.47
N GLN A 172 3.60 15.03 10.27
CA GLN A 172 2.23 14.88 9.79
C GLN A 172 1.84 13.40 9.74
N LYS A 173 0.72 13.08 10.38
CA LYS A 173 0.14 11.73 10.43
C LYS A 173 -0.94 11.57 9.37
N ILE A 174 -0.85 10.49 8.62
CA ILE A 174 -1.82 10.07 7.61
C ILE A 174 -2.41 8.76 8.12
N LEU A 175 -3.73 8.76 8.35
CA LEU A 175 -4.46 7.62 8.88
C LEU A 175 -5.24 6.96 7.76
N PHE A 176 -5.16 5.63 7.66
CA PHE A 176 -5.92 4.86 6.69
C PHE A 176 -6.35 3.52 7.28
N SER A 177 -7.42 2.95 6.73
CA SER A 177 -7.90 1.62 7.09
C SER A 177 -7.39 0.59 6.09
N MET A 178 -6.88 -0.53 6.59
CA MET A 178 -6.30 -1.59 5.79
C MET A 178 -6.91 -2.95 6.13
N ALA A 179 -7.35 -3.69 5.12
CA ALA A 179 -7.79 -5.07 5.26
C ALA A 179 -6.58 -6.00 5.30
N THR A 180 -6.56 -6.92 6.28
CA THR A 180 -5.42 -7.85 6.49
C THR A 180 -5.73 -9.29 6.08
N GLY A 181 -6.95 -9.56 5.60
CA GLY A 181 -7.48 -10.92 5.40
C GLY A 181 -8.13 -11.52 6.66
N ARG A 182 -8.06 -10.80 7.78
CA ARG A 182 -8.65 -11.19 9.07
C ARG A 182 -9.54 -10.11 9.65
N GLU A 183 -9.10 -8.87 9.58
CA GLU A 183 -9.83 -7.73 10.12
C GLU A 183 -9.42 -6.45 9.38
N VAL A 184 -10.19 -5.39 9.59
CA VAL A 184 -9.83 -4.04 9.13
C VAL A 184 -9.07 -3.31 10.23
N GLU A 185 -7.80 -3.03 9.99
CA GLU A 185 -6.93 -2.36 10.94
C GLU A 185 -6.71 -0.89 10.58
N LYS A 186 -6.55 -0.03 11.59
CA LYS A 186 -6.17 1.37 11.37
C LYS A 186 -4.65 1.50 11.38
N GLN A 187 -4.11 2.05 10.31
CA GLN A 187 -2.68 2.23 10.11
C GLN A 187 -2.32 3.72 10.19
N THR A 188 -1.10 4.01 10.66
CA THR A 188 -0.57 5.37 10.75
C THR A 188 0.73 5.49 9.96
N LEU A 189 0.71 6.30 8.90
CA LEU A 189 1.90 6.70 8.17
C LEU A 189 2.31 8.11 8.63
N ILE A 190 3.60 8.31 8.90
CA ILE A 190 4.14 9.60 9.34
C ILE A 190 5.14 10.09 8.30
N TYR A 191 4.93 11.27 7.75
CA TYR A 191 5.95 11.93 6.93
C TYR A 191 7.09 12.42 7.81
N ARG A 192 8.32 12.00 7.51
CA ARG A 192 9.50 12.31 8.32
C ARG A 192 10.28 13.49 7.77
N ARG A 193 10.70 13.43 6.50
CA ARG A 193 11.61 14.42 5.89
C ARG A 193 11.77 14.20 4.39
N LYS A 194 12.44 15.15 3.73
CA LYS A 194 13.12 14.93 2.44
C LYS A 194 14.59 14.56 2.68
N GLU A 195 15.13 13.64 1.89
CA GLU A 195 16.52 13.18 1.99
C GLU A 195 17.06 12.72 0.63
N ASN A 196 18.34 12.97 0.35
CA ASN A 196 19.02 12.37 -0.81
C ASN A 196 19.56 10.99 -0.42
N TYR A 197 18.99 9.93 -1.01
CA TYR A 197 19.38 8.55 -0.79
C TYR A 197 20.22 8.04 -1.96
N LYS A 198 21.44 7.55 -1.67
CA LYS A 198 22.26 6.83 -2.64
C LYS A 198 21.87 5.36 -2.65
N ALA A 199 21.22 4.93 -3.73
CA ALA A 199 20.83 3.55 -3.96
C ALA A 199 22.03 2.65 -4.24
N GLU A 200 21.85 1.34 -4.05
CA GLU A 200 22.88 0.32 -4.25
C GLU A 200 23.37 0.26 -5.71
N ASN A 201 22.55 0.72 -6.65
CA ASN A 201 22.92 0.84 -8.07
C ASN A 201 23.78 2.08 -8.39
N GLY A 202 24.21 2.84 -7.37
CA GLY A 202 25.06 4.02 -7.50
C GLY A 202 24.29 5.34 -7.70
N ILE A 203 23.02 5.26 -8.10
CA ILE A 203 22.18 6.44 -8.38
C ILE A 203 21.75 7.08 -7.06
N THR A 204 21.81 8.41 -6.99
CA THR A 204 21.28 9.17 -5.85
C THR A 204 19.92 9.76 -6.23
N TYR A 205 18.90 9.46 -5.42
CA TYR A 205 17.54 9.95 -5.57
C TYR A 205 17.19 10.93 -4.45
N ARG A 206 16.57 12.06 -4.78
CA ARG A 206 15.84 12.88 -3.82
C ARG A 206 14.57 12.12 -3.42
N CYS A 207 14.44 11.84 -2.13
CA CYS A 207 13.36 11.01 -1.60
C CYS A 207 12.54 11.74 -0.53
N LEU A 208 11.28 11.37 -0.46
CA LEU A 208 10.37 11.58 0.66
C LEU A 208 10.48 10.36 1.59
N VAL A 209 10.71 10.59 2.88
CA VAL A 209 10.84 9.53 3.87
C VAL A 209 9.57 9.45 4.71
N PHE A 210 8.96 8.28 4.74
CA PHE A 210 7.76 8.00 5.54
C PHE A 210 7.99 6.82 6.48
N SER A 211 7.27 6.81 7.59
CA SER A 211 7.30 5.71 8.55
C SER A 211 5.90 5.19 8.81
N LEU A 212 5.68 3.89 8.57
CA LEU A 212 4.51 3.19 9.08
C LEU A 212 4.79 2.78 10.52
N VAL A 213 3.89 3.17 11.42
CA VAL A 213 4.07 2.98 12.86
C VAL A 213 2.89 2.27 13.50
N GLU A 214 3.21 1.44 14.49
CA GLU A 214 2.27 0.87 15.45
C GLU A 214 2.42 1.59 16.80
N TYR A 215 1.38 1.51 17.64
CA TYR A 215 1.43 2.03 19.01
C TYR A 215 1.38 0.86 19.99
N VAL A 216 2.44 0.70 20.80
CA VAL A 216 2.61 -0.46 21.69
C VAL A 216 2.60 -0.07 23.17
N GLY A 217 2.08 -0.98 24.00
CA GLY A 217 1.98 -0.82 25.45
C GLY A 217 0.90 0.17 25.91
N GLU A 218 0.73 0.28 27.23
CA GLU A 218 -0.27 1.17 27.84
C GLU A 218 0.02 2.65 27.54
N GLU A 219 1.29 3.02 27.45
CA GLU A 219 1.74 4.39 27.13
C GLU A 219 1.62 4.74 25.62
N LYS A 220 1.14 3.81 24.78
CA LYS A 220 1.01 3.98 23.32
C LYS A 220 2.30 4.54 22.69
N LYS A 221 3.44 3.91 22.97
CA LYS A 221 4.72 4.30 22.38
C LYS A 221 4.72 4.00 20.89
N GLU A 222 5.17 4.97 20.10
CA GLU A 222 5.36 4.80 18.66
C GLU A 222 6.47 3.77 18.40
N LYS A 223 6.12 2.71 17.68
CA LYS A 223 7.04 1.68 17.20
C LYS A 223 7.04 1.72 15.67
N GLU A 224 8.17 2.08 15.09
CA GLU A 224 8.35 2.06 13.65
C GLU A 224 8.41 0.63 13.13
N VAL A 225 7.57 0.31 12.14
CA VAL A 225 7.46 -1.02 11.55
C VAL A 225 8.08 -1.05 10.16
N ILE A 226 7.86 -0.01 9.36
CA ILE A 226 8.45 0.13 8.04
C ILE A 226 8.84 1.58 7.79
N THR A 227 10.04 1.80 7.25
CA THR A 227 10.47 3.11 6.72
C THR A 227 10.57 3.04 5.20
N PHE A 228 9.87 3.95 4.53
CA PHE A 228 9.80 4.06 3.08
C PHE A 228 10.64 5.23 2.60
N TYR A 229 11.45 5.00 1.58
CA TYR A 229 12.10 6.04 0.79
C TYR A 229 11.44 6.06 -0.58
N ILE A 230 10.69 7.12 -0.85
CA ILE A 230 9.87 7.29 -2.06
C ILE A 230 10.46 8.40 -2.91
N THR A 231 10.59 8.26 -4.23
CA THR A 231 11.11 9.34 -5.09
C THR A 231 10.27 10.62 -4.95
N ASP A 232 10.94 11.77 -4.82
CA ASP A 232 10.31 13.10 -4.83
C ASP A 232 10.13 13.58 -6.29
N ASP A 233 9.32 12.83 -7.04
CA ASP A 233 8.85 13.10 -8.40
C ASP A 233 7.46 12.47 -8.65
N ARG A 234 6.85 12.77 -9.80
CA ARG A 234 5.48 12.33 -10.13
C ARG A 234 5.28 10.81 -10.19
N ASN A 235 6.33 10.00 -10.20
CA ASN A 235 6.15 8.54 -10.14
C ASN A 235 5.99 8.03 -8.72
N HIS A 236 6.55 8.74 -7.72
CA HIS A 236 6.61 8.34 -6.32
C HIS A 236 7.05 6.87 -6.13
N LEU A 237 8.15 6.47 -6.77
CA LEU A 237 8.62 5.09 -6.72
C LEU A 237 9.24 4.76 -5.36
N PRO A 238 8.93 3.61 -4.75
CA PRO A 238 9.66 3.12 -3.58
C PRO A 238 11.07 2.72 -4.02
N VAL A 239 12.08 3.46 -3.59
CA VAL A 239 13.49 3.12 -3.90
C VAL A 239 14.15 2.29 -2.81
N ARG A 240 13.64 2.38 -1.58
CA ARG A 240 14.08 1.56 -0.45
C ARG A 240 12.97 1.40 0.57
N LEU A 241 12.86 0.20 1.13
CA LEU A 241 12.03 -0.10 2.29
C LEU A 241 12.91 -0.71 3.37
N ASP A 242 12.84 -0.19 4.59
CA ASP A 242 13.43 -0.78 5.78
C ASP A 242 12.31 -1.38 6.64
N MET A 243 12.31 -2.69 6.84
CA MET A 243 11.29 -3.43 7.59
C MET A 243 11.88 -3.91 8.93
N TYR A 244 11.20 -3.56 10.03
CA TYR A 244 11.61 -3.90 11.39
C TYR A 244 10.74 -5.04 11.92
N LEU A 245 11.23 -6.27 11.77
CA LEU A 245 10.53 -7.49 12.15
C LEU A 245 10.85 -7.86 13.60
N ASN A 246 9.98 -8.65 14.24
CA ASN A 246 10.23 -9.11 15.61
C ASN A 246 11.51 -9.97 15.76
N PHE A 247 12.00 -10.54 14.66
CA PHE A 247 13.15 -11.46 14.62
C PHE A 247 14.36 -10.90 13.84
N GLY A 248 14.36 -9.61 13.50
CA GLY A 248 15.46 -8.98 12.76
C GLY A 248 15.00 -7.79 11.92
N SER A 249 15.82 -7.38 10.95
CA SER A 249 15.42 -6.36 9.99
C SER A 249 15.69 -6.82 8.56
N ALA A 250 14.80 -6.43 7.66
CA ALA A 250 14.92 -6.68 6.24
C ALA A 250 14.92 -5.35 5.49
N LYS A 251 15.58 -5.33 4.35
CA LYS A 251 15.60 -4.17 3.46
C LYS A 251 15.31 -4.61 2.04
N ALA A 252 14.47 -3.85 1.36
CA ALA A 252 14.26 -3.99 -0.07
C ALA A 252 14.89 -2.79 -0.77
N PHE A 253 15.74 -3.04 -1.76
CA PHE A 253 16.44 -2.02 -2.53
C PHE A 253 16.00 -2.09 -3.98
N LEU A 254 15.54 -0.98 -4.54
CA LEU A 254 15.17 -0.91 -5.95
C LEU A 254 16.41 -1.09 -6.84
N THR A 255 16.34 -2.02 -7.78
CA THR A 255 17.45 -2.36 -8.68
C THR A 255 17.17 -2.01 -10.13
N ASP A 256 15.92 -2.13 -10.59
CA ASP A 256 15.52 -1.89 -11.97
C ASP A 256 14.13 -1.27 -12.05
N ILE A 257 13.95 -0.34 -13.00
CA ILE A 257 12.69 0.37 -13.27
C ILE A 257 12.42 0.27 -14.76
N LYS A 258 11.24 -0.22 -15.13
CA LYS A 258 10.79 -0.28 -16.53
C LYS A 258 9.35 0.17 -16.63
N GLY A 259 9.01 0.84 -17.73
CA GLY A 259 7.62 1.19 -18.03
C GLY A 259 6.97 2.17 -17.06
N ASN A 260 7.74 2.92 -16.27
CA ASN A 260 7.20 3.97 -15.40
C ASN A 260 6.62 5.13 -16.23
N ARG A 261 5.66 5.86 -15.65
CA ARG A 261 4.85 6.84 -16.39
C ARG A 261 5.61 8.10 -16.77
N HIS A 262 6.34 8.68 -15.82
CA HIS A 262 7.00 9.98 -15.94
C HIS A 262 8.53 9.86 -15.88
N PRO A 263 9.30 10.79 -16.45
CA PRO A 263 10.76 10.83 -16.25
C PRO A 263 11.15 10.88 -14.76
N LEU A 264 12.27 10.23 -14.40
CA LEU A 264 12.80 10.19 -13.03
C LEU A 264 13.51 11.49 -12.66
N THR A 265 12.75 12.56 -12.45
CA THR A 265 13.27 13.90 -12.11
C THR A 265 13.83 14.01 -10.69
N SER A 266 13.65 12.97 -9.87
CA SER A 266 14.26 12.83 -8.55
C SER A 266 15.74 12.42 -8.59
N ILE A 267 16.29 11.99 -9.73
CA ILE A 267 17.71 11.64 -9.84
C ILE A 267 18.56 12.90 -9.72
N VAL A 268 19.35 12.98 -8.65
CA VAL A 268 20.26 14.11 -8.41
C VAL A 268 21.69 13.81 -8.84
N LYS A 269 22.09 12.53 -8.88
CA LYS A 269 23.42 12.09 -9.31
C LYS A 269 23.38 10.66 -9.85
N LYS A 270 24.18 10.41 -10.90
CA LYS A 270 24.49 9.08 -11.44
C LYS A 270 25.91 8.68 -11.07
#